data_AF-A0A7S2G886-F1
#
_entry.id   AF-A0A7S2G886-F1
#
_cell.length_a   1.000
_cell.length_b   1.000
_cell.length_c   1.000
_cell.angle_alpha   90.00
_cell.angle_beta   90.00
_cell.angle_gamma   90.00
#
_symmetry.space_group_name_H-M   'P 1'
#
loop_
_entity.id
_entity.type
_entity.pdbx_description
1 polymer ?
#
loop_
_entity_poly.entity_id
_entity_poly.type
_entity_poly.pdbx_seq_one_letter_code
_entity_poly.pdbx_strand_id
1 'polypeptide(L)'
;AMLFGSEQFEELIGELQISATLQHAMESNDMDPSQLYLRHKQKVREVTCATKLAARLQPFVEGRQALEEFEAETRVQAAELSSSPFGELLAHTIGYIYAYKAATALGLNLGGTLKDRRHSLSTNTNALRSMVRMYSMSKHVQGMDEEVQMKVMQEGMATFL
;
A
#
# COMPACT_ATOMS: atom_id res chain seq x y z
N ALA A 1 6.35 -0.37 -14.78
CA ALA A 1 4.95 -0.18 -15.18
C ALA A 1 4.14 0.01 -13.91
N MET A 2 3.43 1.13 -13.82
CA MET A 2 2.45 1.41 -12.76
C MET A 2 1.28 0.46 -12.95
N LEU A 3 0.76 -0.10 -11.87
CA LEU A 3 -0.09 -1.28 -11.90
C LEU A 3 -1.45 -0.91 -11.28
N PHE A 4 -2.53 -1.09 -12.05
CA PHE A 4 -3.90 -1.18 -11.54
C PHE A 4 -4.54 0.10 -10.98
N GLY A 5 -4.27 1.29 -11.52
CA GLY A 5 -4.93 2.52 -11.06
C GLY A 5 -4.44 3.03 -9.71
N SER A 6 -3.36 2.44 -9.18
CA SER A 6 -2.79 2.82 -7.87
C SER A 6 -2.06 4.15 -7.89
N GLU A 7 -1.88 4.80 -9.05
CA GLU A 7 -1.23 6.11 -9.17
C GLU A 7 -1.92 7.18 -8.33
N GLN A 8 -3.25 7.08 -8.19
CA GLN A 8 -4.02 8.03 -7.39
C GLN A 8 -3.70 7.91 -5.90
N PHE A 9 -3.18 6.75 -5.46
CA PHE A 9 -2.77 6.51 -4.08
C PHE A 9 -1.31 6.89 -3.79
N GLU A 10 -0.52 7.32 -4.79
CA GLU A 10 0.90 7.63 -4.59
C GLU A 10 1.13 8.68 -3.49
N GLU A 11 0.25 9.67 -3.38
CA GLU A 11 0.32 10.68 -2.32
C GLU A 11 0.11 10.10 -0.92
N LEU A 12 -0.58 8.97 -0.83
CA LEU A 12 -0.89 8.30 0.42
C LEU A 12 0.14 7.23 0.78
N ILE A 13 0.70 6.49 -0.18
CA ILE A 13 1.60 5.34 0.10
C ILE A 13 2.97 5.40 -0.60
N GLY A 14 3.23 6.42 -1.40
CA GLY A 14 4.38 6.51 -2.29
C GLY A 14 4.25 5.59 -3.52
N GLU A 15 5.21 5.70 -4.45
CA GLU A 15 5.18 4.92 -5.70
C GLU A 15 5.19 3.40 -5.41
N LEU A 16 4.13 2.69 -5.79
CA LEU A 16 4.00 1.27 -5.53
C LEU A 16 4.87 0.46 -6.52
N GLN A 17 6.05 0.03 -6.09
CA GLN A 17 6.94 -0.82 -6.89
C GLN A 17 6.89 -2.27 -6.37
N ILE A 18 6.08 -3.12 -7.02
CA ILE A 18 5.93 -4.55 -6.69
C ILE A 18 7.27 -5.31 -6.76
N SER A 19 8.15 -4.91 -7.68
CA SER A 19 9.48 -5.51 -7.82
C SER A 19 10.33 -5.38 -6.55
N ALA A 20 10.29 -4.22 -5.90
CA ALA A 20 11.05 -3.97 -4.67
C ALA A 20 10.48 -4.74 -3.47
N THR A 21 9.15 -4.88 -3.41
CA THR A 21 8.46 -5.64 -2.34
C THR A 21 8.66 -7.15 -2.48
N LEU A 22 8.63 -7.69 -3.71
CA LEU A 22 8.90 -9.10 -3.98
C LEU A 22 10.35 -9.46 -3.60
N GLN A 23 11.31 -8.61 -3.95
CA GLN A 23 12.72 -8.85 -3.69
C GLN A 23 13.07 -8.80 -2.20
N HIS A 24 12.43 -7.92 -1.44
CA HIS A 24 12.57 -7.88 0.03
C HIS A 24 12.01 -9.14 0.71
N ALA A 25 11.01 -9.77 0.12
CA ALA A 25 10.32 -10.88 0.76
C ALA A 25 10.83 -12.26 0.29
N MET A 26 11.77 -12.30 -0.66
CA MET A 26 12.54 -13.47 -1.09
C MET A 26 13.89 -13.63 -0.34
N GLU A 27 14.08 -12.93 0.79
CA GLU A 27 15.38 -12.81 1.47
C GLU A 27 16.06 -14.15 1.82
N SER A 28 17.26 -14.35 1.24
CA SER A 28 18.37 -15.16 1.74
C SER A 28 19.51 -14.22 2.14
N ASN A 29 20.22 -14.51 3.23
CA ASN A 29 21.18 -13.65 3.97
C ASN A 29 22.39 -13.05 3.20
N ASP A 30 22.47 -13.12 1.87
CA ASP A 30 23.57 -12.55 1.09
C ASP A 30 23.24 -11.14 0.59
N MET A 31 24.00 -10.16 1.09
CA MET A 31 23.86 -8.74 0.76
C MET A 31 24.56 -8.41 -0.57
N ASP A 32 23.89 -8.68 -1.69
CA ASP A 32 24.32 -8.24 -3.03
C ASP A 32 24.15 -6.71 -3.20
N PRO A 33 25.13 -5.98 -3.79
CA PRO A 33 25.02 -4.55 -4.13
C PRO A 33 23.69 -4.11 -4.77
N SER A 34 23.04 -4.97 -5.56
CA SER A 34 21.73 -4.69 -6.15
C SER A 34 20.62 -4.54 -5.09
N GLN A 35 20.71 -5.27 -3.99
CA GLN A 35 19.74 -5.25 -2.89
C GLN A 35 19.91 -4.00 -2.02
N LEU A 36 21.16 -3.57 -1.78
CA LEU A 36 21.44 -2.32 -1.08
C LEU A 36 20.84 -1.12 -1.81
N TYR A 37 20.98 -1.09 -3.14
CA TYR A 37 20.37 -0.06 -3.97
C TYR A 37 18.84 -0.03 -3.86
N LEU A 38 18.19 -1.20 -3.87
CA LEU A 38 16.74 -1.29 -3.74
C LEU A 38 16.24 -0.90 -2.34
N ARG A 39 16.94 -1.30 -1.28
CA ARG A 39 16.65 -0.86 0.09
C ARG A 39 16.80 0.65 0.23
N HIS A 40 17.83 1.23 -0.37
CA HIS A 40 18.01 2.68 -0.40
C HIS A 40 16.86 3.36 -1.14
N LYS A 41 16.49 2.88 -2.34
CA LYS A 41 15.36 3.43 -3.12
C LYS A 41 14.04 3.35 -2.33
N GLN A 42 13.79 2.22 -1.68
CA GLN A 42 12.63 2.01 -0.82
C GLN A 42 12.62 3.00 0.36
N LYS A 43 13.77 3.22 1.00
CA LYS A 43 13.90 4.16 2.10
C LYS A 43 13.66 5.60 1.67
N VAL A 44 14.21 6.01 0.52
CA VAL A 44 13.96 7.32 -0.08
C VAL A 44 12.46 7.51 -0.31
N ARG A 45 11.79 6.52 -0.91
CA ARG A 45 10.34 6.56 -1.13
C ARG A 45 9.56 6.75 0.17
N GLU A 46 9.87 5.97 1.20
CA GLU A 46 9.21 6.04 2.51
C GLU A 46 9.38 7.42 3.16
N VAL A 47 10.59 7.98 3.11
CA VAL A 47 10.88 9.31 3.67
C VAL A 47 10.11 10.38 2.89
N THR A 48 10.15 10.35 1.57
CA THR A 48 9.41 11.30 0.73
C THR A 48 7.91 11.24 1.00
N CYS A 49 7.34 10.03 1.10
CA CYS A 49 5.93 9.84 1.44
C CYS A 49 5.60 10.41 2.82
N ALA A 50 6.41 10.09 3.83
CA ALA A 50 6.23 10.60 5.18
C ALA A 50 6.28 12.14 5.24
N THR A 51 7.20 12.77 4.51
CA THR A 51 7.29 14.24 4.42
C THR A 51 6.03 14.85 3.80
N LYS A 52 5.49 14.27 2.72
CA LYS A 52 4.24 14.72 2.09
C LYS A 52 3.06 14.60 3.06
N LEU A 53 2.93 13.46 3.73
CA LEU A 53 1.85 13.22 4.70
C LEU A 53 1.93 14.17 5.89
N ALA A 54 3.13 14.43 6.41
CA ALA A 54 3.33 15.40 7.48
C ALA A 54 2.93 16.82 7.04
N ALA A 55 3.36 17.24 5.84
CA ALA A 55 2.99 18.54 5.29
C ALA A 55 1.47 18.69 5.11
N ARG A 56 0.78 17.61 4.73
CA ARG A 56 -0.68 17.59 4.60
C ARG A 56 -1.40 17.76 5.94
N LEU A 57 -0.89 17.17 7.02
CA LEU A 57 -1.46 17.29 8.36
C LEU A 57 -1.11 18.63 9.04
N GLN A 58 -0.08 19.31 8.55
CA GLN A 58 0.48 20.52 9.19
C GLN A 58 -0.56 21.63 9.42
N PRO A 59 -1.45 21.99 8.47
CA PRO A 59 -2.45 23.04 8.69
C PRO A 59 -3.41 22.72 9.84
N PHE A 60 -3.82 21.45 9.95
CA PHE A 60 -4.65 20.97 11.06
C PHE A 60 -3.91 21.04 12.40
N VAL A 61 -2.65 20.59 12.44
CA VAL A 61 -1.80 20.63 13.65
C VAL A 61 -1.54 22.06 14.13
N GLU A 62 -1.40 23.01 13.21
CA GLU A 62 -1.19 24.43 13.50
C GLU A 62 -2.49 25.19 13.81
N GLY A 63 -3.65 24.52 13.78
CA GLY A 63 -4.95 25.15 13.99
C GLY A 63 -5.39 26.10 12.86
N ARG A 64 -4.76 26.01 11.69
CA ARG A 64 -5.12 26.80 10.49
C ARG A 64 -6.24 26.16 9.66
N GLN A 65 -6.58 24.91 9.94
CA GLN A 65 -7.65 24.16 9.31
C GLN A 65 -8.49 23.48 10.41
N ALA A 66 -9.81 23.61 10.35
CA ALA A 66 -10.69 22.95 11.30
C ALA A 66 -10.76 21.43 11.03
N LEU A 67 -11.14 20.63 12.04
CA LEU A 67 -11.25 19.18 11.89
C LEU A 67 -12.28 18.83 10.81
N GLU A 68 -13.41 19.51 10.83
CA GLU A 68 -14.54 19.29 9.93
C GLU A 68 -14.16 19.58 8.47
N GLU A 69 -13.34 20.61 8.24
CA GLU A 69 -12.81 20.96 6.92
C GLU A 69 -11.86 19.86 6.41
N PHE A 70 -10.94 19.42 7.26
CA PHE A 70 -10.00 18.35 6.92
C PHE A 70 -10.72 17.03 6.63
N GLU A 71 -11.74 16.68 7.43
CA GLU A 71 -12.55 15.49 7.21
C GLU A 71 -13.37 15.58 5.92
N ALA A 72 -13.93 16.75 5.60
CA ALA A 72 -14.67 16.96 4.37
C ALA A 72 -13.77 16.77 3.13
N GLU A 73 -12.60 17.42 3.10
CA GLU A 73 -11.62 17.26 2.03
C GLU A 73 -11.17 15.80 1.88
N THR A 74 -10.87 15.14 3.00
CA THR A 74 -10.46 13.73 3.01
C THR A 74 -11.57 12.81 2.51
N ARG A 75 -12.83 13.11 2.82
CA ARG A 75 -13.99 12.33 2.35
C ARG A 75 -14.21 12.46 0.85
N VAL A 76 -14.04 13.67 0.31
CA VAL A 76 -14.09 13.90 -1.15
C VAL A 76 -13.00 13.10 -1.84
N GLN A 77 -11.75 13.20 -1.35
CA GLN A 77 -10.65 12.44 -1.92
C GLN A 77 -10.88 10.92 -1.80
N ALA A 78 -11.40 10.43 -0.67
CA ALA A 78 -11.69 9.01 -0.49
C ALA A 78 -12.75 8.51 -1.50
N ALA A 79 -13.75 9.33 -1.82
CA ALA A 79 -14.76 9.01 -2.83
C ALA A 79 -14.18 9.00 -4.25
N GLU A 80 -13.25 9.90 -4.57
CA GLU A 80 -12.52 9.88 -5.84
C GLU A 80 -11.65 8.64 -5.95
N LEU A 81 -10.85 8.35 -4.92
CA LEU A 81 -9.97 7.19 -4.88
C LEU A 81 -10.74 5.87 -4.98
N SER A 82 -11.88 5.75 -4.30
CA SER A 82 -12.71 4.53 -4.33
C SER A 82 -13.36 4.27 -5.69
N SER A 83 -13.46 5.30 -6.56
CA SER A 83 -13.97 5.14 -7.92
C SER A 83 -13.00 4.43 -8.87
N SER A 84 -11.72 4.33 -8.49
CA SER A 84 -10.71 3.60 -9.26
C SER A 84 -10.87 2.08 -9.10
N PRO A 85 -10.41 1.26 -10.08
CA PRO A 85 -10.36 -0.19 -9.91
C PRO A 85 -9.56 -0.56 -8.66
N PHE A 86 -10.13 -1.41 -7.80
CA PHE A 86 -9.57 -1.78 -6.49
C PHE A 86 -9.44 -0.62 -5.47
N GLY A 87 -9.92 0.57 -5.81
CA GLY A 87 -9.78 1.78 -5.01
C GLY A 87 -10.42 1.67 -3.63
N GLU A 88 -11.61 1.07 -3.53
CA GLU A 88 -12.29 0.85 -2.24
C GLU A 88 -11.46 -0.04 -1.30
N LEU A 89 -10.93 -1.16 -1.82
CA LEU A 89 -10.08 -2.08 -1.07
C LEU A 89 -8.77 -1.41 -0.63
N LEU A 90 -8.13 -0.68 -1.54
CA LEU A 90 -6.89 0.05 -1.25
C LEU A 90 -7.12 1.14 -0.21
N ALA A 91 -8.16 1.96 -0.36
CA ALA A 91 -8.52 3.01 0.59
C ALA A 91 -8.77 2.44 2.00
N HIS A 92 -9.54 1.34 2.09
CA HIS A 92 -9.79 0.67 3.37
C HIS A 92 -8.51 0.14 4.01
N THR A 93 -7.66 -0.54 3.23
CA THR A 93 -6.41 -1.12 3.71
C THR A 93 -5.45 -0.04 4.21
N ILE A 94 -5.30 1.05 3.46
CA ILE A 94 -4.43 2.18 3.81
C ILE A 94 -4.93 2.86 5.08
N GLY A 95 -6.23 3.17 5.15
CA GLY A 95 -6.85 3.77 6.33
C GLY A 95 -6.67 2.92 7.58
N TYR A 96 -6.89 1.60 7.48
CA TYR A 96 -6.64 0.67 8.58
C TYR A 96 -5.17 0.69 9.04
N ILE A 97 -4.21 0.63 8.12
CA ILE A 97 -2.78 0.67 8.48
C ILE A 97 -2.44 1.98 9.19
N TYR A 98 -2.97 3.11 8.74
CA TYR A 98 -2.69 4.41 9.36
C TYR A 98 -3.31 4.55 10.73
N ALA A 99 -4.57 4.15 10.92
CA ALA A 99 -5.19 4.10 12.24
C ALA A 99 -4.41 3.19 13.19
N TYR A 100 -4.02 2.00 12.73
CA TYR A 100 -3.23 1.04 13.52
C TYR A 100 -1.85 1.61 13.92
N LYS A 101 -1.12 2.21 12.97
CA LYS A 101 0.20 2.80 13.22
C LYS A 101 0.12 4.00 14.15
N ALA A 102 -0.89 4.86 13.98
CA ALA A 102 -1.14 5.99 14.87
C ALA A 102 -1.42 5.53 16.29
N ALA A 103 -2.32 4.56 16.48
CA ALA A 103 -2.61 4.00 17.79
C ALA A 103 -1.37 3.37 18.43
N THR A 104 -0.57 2.63 17.66
CA THR A 104 0.69 2.04 18.13
C THR A 104 1.66 3.14 18.58
N ALA A 105 1.81 4.22 17.82
CA ALA A 105 2.68 5.35 18.15
C ALA A 105 2.21 6.09 19.42
N LEU A 106 0.90 6.17 19.64
CA LEU A 106 0.28 6.77 20.83
C LEU A 106 0.26 5.81 22.03
N GLY A 107 0.76 4.58 21.90
CA GLY A 107 0.67 3.55 22.95
C GLY A 107 -0.77 3.09 23.24
N LEU A 108 -1.71 3.42 22.36
CA LEU A 108 -3.10 2.99 22.46
C LEU A 108 -3.18 1.52 22.05
N ASN A 109 -3.45 0.68 23.03
CA ASN A 109 -3.48 -0.76 22.86
C ASN A 109 -4.79 -1.18 22.19
N LEU A 110 -4.89 -1.04 20.86
CA LEU A 110 -6.04 -1.48 20.06
C LEU A 110 -6.13 -3.02 19.92
N GLY A 111 -5.66 -3.79 20.91
CA GLY A 111 -5.78 -5.25 20.96
C GLY A 111 -4.49 -6.06 20.71
N GLY A 112 -3.31 -5.45 20.63
CA GLY A 112 -2.07 -6.14 20.25
C GLY A 112 -1.22 -6.66 21.40
N THR A 113 -1.60 -7.80 21.98
CA THR A 113 -0.63 -8.65 22.71
C THR A 113 0.33 -9.31 21.72
N LEU A 114 1.47 -9.88 22.18
CA LEU A 114 2.55 -10.53 21.40
C LEU A 114 2.12 -11.40 20.19
N LYS A 115 0.86 -11.86 20.15
CA LYS A 115 0.24 -12.63 19.06
C LYS A 115 0.06 -11.84 17.75
N ASP A 116 -0.16 -10.52 17.81
CA ASP A 116 -0.42 -9.70 16.60
C ASP A 116 0.85 -9.42 15.79
N ARG A 117 2.01 -9.35 16.45
CA ARG A 117 3.31 -9.35 15.75
C ARG A 117 3.51 -10.62 14.92
N ARG A 118 2.89 -11.74 15.32
CA ARG A 118 2.94 -13.02 14.61
C ARG A 118 2.03 -13.04 13.37
N HIS A 119 0.89 -12.34 13.42
CA HIS A 119 0.02 -12.16 12.24
C HIS A 119 0.67 -11.26 11.20
N SER A 120 1.35 -10.17 11.57
CA SER A 120 2.08 -9.33 10.60
C SER A 120 3.17 -10.09 9.83
N LEU A 121 3.82 -11.08 10.46
CA LEU A 121 4.80 -11.95 9.81
C LEU A 121 4.13 -13.01 8.90
N SER A 122 2.93 -13.49 9.25
CA SER A 122 2.17 -14.46 8.44
C SER A 122 1.43 -13.81 7.26
N THR A 123 0.94 -12.58 7.39
CA THR A 123 0.20 -11.90 6.31
C THR A 123 1.09 -11.63 5.10
N ASN A 124 2.40 -11.44 5.33
CA ASN A 124 3.38 -11.30 4.25
C ASN A 124 3.45 -12.53 3.34
N THR A 125 3.22 -13.76 3.81
CA THR A 125 3.35 -14.95 2.94
C THR A 125 2.18 -15.11 1.97
N ASN A 126 0.96 -14.79 2.40
CA ASN A 126 -0.22 -14.82 1.55
C ASN A 126 -0.22 -13.62 0.58
N ALA A 127 0.12 -12.43 1.06
CA ALA A 127 0.31 -11.25 0.21
C ALA A 127 1.43 -11.48 -0.82
N LEU A 128 2.53 -12.13 -0.44
CA LEU A 128 3.61 -12.51 -1.34
C LEU A 128 3.19 -13.52 -2.39
N ARG A 129 2.50 -14.60 -2.01
CA ARG A 129 1.98 -15.58 -2.97
C ARG A 129 1.06 -14.92 -3.99
N SER A 130 0.25 -13.98 -3.55
CA SER A 130 -0.63 -13.22 -4.44
C SER A 130 0.12 -12.25 -5.32
N MET A 131 1.14 -11.56 -4.82
CA MET A 131 2.01 -10.71 -5.66
C MET A 131 2.76 -11.54 -6.71
N VAL A 132 3.26 -12.74 -6.37
CA VAL A 132 3.92 -13.65 -7.32
C VAL A 132 2.94 -14.11 -8.41
N ARG A 133 1.71 -14.48 -8.03
CA ARG A 133 0.67 -14.91 -8.97
C ARG A 133 0.19 -13.75 -9.85
N MET A 134 0.01 -12.54 -9.31
CA MET A 134 -0.31 -11.35 -10.09
C MET A 134 0.80 -11.00 -11.07
N TYR A 135 2.07 -11.14 -10.68
CA TYR A 135 3.21 -10.90 -11.57
C TYR A 135 3.27 -11.93 -12.71
N SER A 136 3.04 -13.22 -12.44
CA SER A 136 3.00 -14.24 -13.48
C SER A 136 1.80 -14.05 -14.42
N MET A 137 0.64 -13.66 -13.88
CA MET A 137 -0.54 -13.31 -14.67
C MET A 137 -0.27 -12.06 -15.53
N SER A 138 0.34 -11.01 -14.99
CA SER A 138 0.71 -9.80 -15.75
C SER A 138 1.63 -10.11 -16.95
N LYS A 139 2.56 -11.07 -16.82
CA LYS A 139 3.38 -11.54 -17.95
C LYS A 139 2.59 -12.28 -19.03
N HIS A 140 1.55 -13.01 -18.67
CA HIS A 140 0.69 -13.74 -19.63
C HIS A 140 -0.40 -12.86 -20.23
N VAL A 141 -0.74 -11.77 -19.53
CA VAL A 141 -1.75 -10.78 -19.90
C VAL A 141 -1.16 -9.71 -20.85
N GLN A 142 0.17 -9.57 -20.92
CA GLN A 142 0.85 -8.74 -21.91
C GLN A 142 0.51 -9.21 -23.34
N GLY A 143 -0.37 -8.46 -24.01
CA GLY A 143 -0.81 -8.72 -25.38
C GLY A 143 -2.24 -9.26 -25.52
N MET A 144 -2.99 -9.43 -24.43
CA MET A 144 -4.41 -9.80 -24.45
C MET A 144 -5.31 -8.55 -24.48
N ASP A 145 -6.52 -8.66 -25.03
CA ASP A 145 -7.50 -7.57 -25.03
C ASP A 145 -7.88 -7.14 -23.60
N GLU A 146 -8.05 -5.83 -23.37
CA GLU A 146 -8.29 -5.21 -22.05
C GLU A 146 -9.40 -5.88 -21.22
N GLU A 147 -10.46 -6.34 -21.88
CA GLU A 147 -11.59 -7.01 -21.24
C GLU A 147 -11.19 -8.38 -20.66
N VAL A 148 -10.30 -9.09 -21.36
CA VAL A 148 -9.75 -10.37 -20.92
C VAL A 148 -8.69 -10.17 -19.82
N GLN A 149 -7.91 -9.08 -19.91
CA GLN A 149 -6.98 -8.70 -18.85
C GLN A 149 -7.71 -8.48 -17.52
N MET A 150 -8.80 -7.72 -17.56
CA MET A 150 -9.65 -7.42 -16.40
C MET A 150 -10.27 -8.68 -15.79
N LYS A 151 -10.77 -9.60 -16.63
CA LYS A 151 -11.42 -10.83 -16.18
C LYS A 151 -10.44 -11.81 -15.52
N VAL A 152 -9.27 -12.00 -16.12
CA VAL A 152 -8.20 -12.85 -15.57
C VAL A 152 -7.72 -12.29 -14.24
N MET A 153 -7.56 -10.97 -14.12
CA MET A 153 -7.19 -10.33 -12.86
C MET A 153 -8.27 -10.42 -11.77
N GLN A 154 -9.55 -10.27 -12.12
CA GLN A 154 -10.67 -10.43 -11.19
C GLN A 154 -10.74 -11.84 -10.61
N GLU A 155 -10.56 -12.87 -11.43
CA GLU A 155 -10.58 -14.28 -10.98
C GLU A 155 -9.41 -14.60 -10.03
N GLY A 156 -8.21 -14.05 -10.27
CA GLY A 156 -7.08 -14.22 -9.35
C GLY A 156 -7.28 -13.56 -7.99
N MET A 157 -8.08 -12.49 -7.93
CA MET A 157 -8.38 -11.74 -6.72
C MET A 157 -9.55 -12.32 -5.89
N ALA A 158 -10.48 -13.05 -6.52
CA ALA A 158 -11.56 -13.74 -5.80
C ALA A 158 -11.06 -14.82 -4.83
N THR A 159 -9.88 -15.40 -5.10
CA THR A 159 -9.19 -16.34 -4.19
C THR A 159 -8.55 -15.68 -2.96
N PHE A 160 -8.69 -14.36 -2.78
CA PHE A 160 -8.03 -13.58 -1.73
C PHE A 160 -8.94 -13.19 -0.56
N LEU A 161 -10.25 -13.44 -0.68
CA LEU A 161 -11.23 -13.44 0.42
C LEU A 161 -11.35 -14.85 1.02
#